data_AF-A0A2G5TWE5-F1
#
_entry.id   AF-A0A2G5TWE5-F1
#
_cell.length_a   1.000
_cell.length_b   1.000
_cell.length_c   1.000
_cell.angle_alpha   90.00
_cell.angle_beta   90.00
_cell.angle_gamma   90.00
#
_symmetry.space_group_name_H-M   'P 1'
#
loop_
_entity.id
_entity.type
_entity.pdbx_description
1 polymer ?
#
loop_
_entity_poly.entity_id
_entity_poly.type
_entity_poly.pdbx_seq_one_letter_code
_entity_poly.pdbx_strand_id
1 'polypeptide(L)'
;MNRYLQYGSVEAIPYYNCSWKSFEEWEQTGIKRPYLGWPLVIFGTCIELIYIPIIYIIFKTNLIKHACYKIIVVLISIDMSATFCSCLITGPLLIIGSVFCMYPTFTYLAGGIALVSWCMACAATVSLFANRVISIAFREYADAIEKKLAYSSIAFIFLYGAFIYIFTPTVCYNSVIMAWIANPLSEEFPSAEADEAYRNPTQAWNNWIFLVSIFTLFSVYFCMVKKLAQGQKSKASRSIFIQCSIICFFNTCIALVYNALNYITLSPGILIFVQCCWAMNHASPAFIYMTMNHTIRREYKKLVFGVLSQKVEDTSTAKVTTSQSRI
;
A
#
# COMPACT_ATOMS: atom_id res chain seq x y z
N MET A 1 0.60 -23.61 0.87
CA MET A 1 1.29 -23.52 -0.45
C MET A 1 0.35 -22.84 -1.43
N ASN A 2 0.88 -22.01 -2.32
CA ASN A 2 0.12 -21.45 -3.43
C ASN A 2 -0.26 -22.56 -4.41
N ARG A 3 -1.56 -22.71 -4.63
CA ARG A 3 -2.13 -23.85 -5.36
C ARG A 3 -1.78 -23.83 -6.84
N TYR A 4 -1.59 -22.67 -7.43
CA TYR A 4 -1.15 -22.59 -8.82
C TYR A 4 0.24 -23.21 -8.99
N LEU A 5 1.15 -22.99 -8.04
CA LEU A 5 2.48 -23.63 -8.05
C LEU A 5 2.39 -25.14 -7.77
N GLN A 6 1.42 -25.57 -6.97
CA GLN A 6 1.24 -26.97 -6.60
C GLN A 6 0.59 -27.81 -7.71
N TYR A 7 -0.43 -27.27 -8.39
CA TYR A 7 -1.26 -27.99 -9.36
C TYR A 7 -0.97 -27.60 -10.82
N GLY A 8 -0.20 -26.53 -11.08
CA GLY A 8 0.26 -26.11 -12.40
C GLY A 8 -0.75 -25.29 -13.21
N SER A 9 -2.05 -25.42 -12.97
CA SER A 9 -3.10 -24.58 -13.56
C SER A 9 -4.22 -24.31 -12.56
N VAL A 10 -5.11 -23.36 -12.85
CA VAL A 10 -6.25 -23.03 -11.97
C VAL A 10 -7.34 -24.10 -12.07
N GLU A 11 -7.54 -24.65 -13.25
CA GLU A 11 -8.51 -25.70 -13.55
C GLU A 11 -8.18 -27.02 -12.84
N ALA A 12 -6.90 -27.25 -12.55
CA ALA A 12 -6.43 -28.42 -11.80
C ALA A 12 -6.56 -28.27 -10.27
N ILE A 13 -6.95 -27.09 -9.76
CA ILE A 13 -7.07 -26.85 -8.32
C ILE A 13 -8.37 -27.49 -7.81
N PRO A 14 -8.30 -28.39 -6.80
CA PRO A 14 -9.49 -28.96 -6.19
C PRO A 14 -10.44 -27.87 -5.66
N TYR A 15 -11.73 -28.09 -5.85
CA TYR A 15 -12.84 -27.21 -5.43
C TYR A 15 -12.99 -25.89 -6.22
N TYR A 16 -12.07 -25.55 -7.14
CA TYR A 16 -12.19 -24.36 -8.02
C TYR A 16 -12.98 -24.65 -9.31
N ASN A 17 -13.92 -25.61 -9.27
CA ASN A 17 -14.63 -26.08 -10.45
C ASN A 17 -15.71 -25.10 -10.93
N CYS A 18 -15.57 -24.62 -12.17
CA CYS A 18 -16.53 -23.71 -12.82
C CYS A 18 -17.38 -24.39 -13.91
N SER A 19 -17.26 -25.71 -14.12
CA SER A 19 -17.77 -26.43 -15.29
C SER A 19 -19.28 -26.65 -15.33
N TRP A 20 -19.98 -26.43 -14.22
CA TRP A 20 -21.41 -26.76 -14.07
C TRP A 20 -22.35 -25.64 -14.53
N LYS A 21 -21.79 -24.48 -14.94
CA LYS A 21 -22.49 -23.34 -15.54
C LYS A 21 -21.76 -22.88 -16.79
N SER A 22 -22.50 -22.42 -17.79
CA SER A 22 -21.93 -21.70 -18.94
C SER A 22 -21.40 -20.33 -18.52
N PHE A 23 -20.64 -19.67 -19.41
CA PHE A 23 -20.16 -18.31 -19.17
C PHE A 23 -21.32 -17.33 -18.96
N GLU A 24 -22.38 -17.42 -19.77
CA GLU A 24 -23.57 -16.56 -19.70
C GLU A 24 -24.32 -16.76 -18.38
N GLU A 25 -24.41 -18.01 -17.91
CA GLU A 25 -25.02 -18.32 -16.62
C GLU A 25 -24.20 -17.75 -15.46
N TRP A 26 -22.86 -17.78 -15.55
CA TRP A 26 -21.98 -17.15 -14.56
C TRP A 26 -22.08 -15.63 -14.59
N GLU A 27 -22.14 -15.01 -15.77
CA GLU A 27 -22.30 -13.56 -15.91
C GLU A 27 -23.56 -13.07 -15.19
N GLN A 28 -24.65 -13.83 -15.25
CA GLN A 28 -25.91 -13.49 -14.58
C GLN A 28 -25.85 -13.56 -13.05
N THR A 29 -24.90 -14.30 -12.48
CA THR A 29 -24.70 -14.34 -11.00
C THR A 29 -24.01 -13.08 -10.47
N GLY A 30 -23.36 -12.33 -11.35
CA GLY A 30 -22.61 -11.13 -11.02
C GLY A 30 -23.49 -9.89 -10.81
N ILE A 31 -22.98 -8.91 -10.06
CA ILE A 31 -23.65 -7.62 -9.87
C ILE A 31 -22.80 -6.49 -10.47
N LYS A 32 -23.29 -5.92 -11.57
CA LYS A 32 -22.67 -4.79 -12.28
C LYS A 32 -22.79 -3.51 -11.45
N ARG A 33 -21.65 -2.85 -11.18
CA ARG A 33 -21.57 -1.58 -10.43
C ARG A 33 -20.69 -0.57 -11.15
N PRO A 34 -21.10 -0.11 -12.35
CA PRO A 34 -20.32 0.87 -13.12
C PRO A 34 -20.11 2.18 -12.36
N TYR A 35 -21.06 2.58 -11.51
CA TYR A 35 -20.95 3.77 -10.65
C TYR A 35 -19.81 3.70 -9.62
N LEU A 36 -19.35 2.50 -9.26
CA LEU A 36 -18.17 2.33 -8.41
C LEU A 36 -16.92 2.05 -9.25
N GLY A 37 -17.07 1.23 -10.30
CA GLY A 37 -15.95 0.79 -11.11
C GLY A 37 -15.30 1.91 -11.94
N TRP A 38 -16.07 2.78 -12.61
CA TRP A 38 -15.50 3.88 -13.40
C TRP A 38 -14.73 4.89 -12.54
N PRO A 39 -15.26 5.38 -11.39
CA PRO A 39 -14.48 6.23 -10.50
C PRO A 39 -13.18 5.58 -10.02
N LEU A 40 -13.18 4.27 -9.72
CA LEU A 40 -11.95 3.56 -9.35
C LEU A 40 -10.93 3.55 -10.49
N VAL A 41 -11.34 3.26 -11.73
CA VAL A 41 -10.44 3.28 -12.89
C VAL A 41 -9.83 4.67 -13.10
N ILE A 42 -10.65 5.71 -13.08
CA ILE A 42 -10.20 7.10 -13.25
C ILE A 42 -9.24 7.47 -12.13
N PHE A 43 -9.62 7.19 -10.88
CA PHE A 43 -8.79 7.48 -9.71
C PHE A 43 -7.44 6.75 -9.79
N GLY A 44 -7.45 5.44 -9.99
CA GLY A 44 -6.23 4.64 -10.13
C GLY A 44 -5.32 5.14 -11.24
N THR A 45 -5.88 5.46 -12.41
CA THR A 45 -5.11 6.01 -13.54
C THR A 45 -4.44 7.33 -13.15
N CYS A 46 -5.15 8.24 -12.48
CA CYS A 46 -4.57 9.48 -11.98
C CYS A 46 -3.44 9.23 -10.97
N ILE A 47 -3.60 8.28 -10.06
CA ILE A 47 -2.58 7.95 -9.05
C ILE A 47 -1.32 7.36 -9.68
N GLU A 48 -1.45 6.44 -10.62
CA GLU A 48 -0.32 5.89 -11.38
C GLU A 48 0.48 7.00 -12.10
N LEU A 49 -0.25 7.92 -12.75
CA LEU A 49 0.36 9.07 -13.42
C LEU A 49 1.06 10.04 -12.46
N ILE A 50 0.64 10.12 -11.20
CA ILE A 50 1.31 10.91 -10.17
C ILE A 50 2.58 10.21 -9.66
N TYR A 51 2.58 8.88 -9.55
CA TYR A 51 3.75 8.14 -9.06
C TYR A 51 4.95 8.20 -10.00
N ILE A 52 4.73 8.13 -11.32
CA ILE A 52 5.79 8.18 -12.34
C ILE A 52 6.74 9.39 -12.16
N PRO A 53 6.26 10.65 -12.15
CA PRO A 53 7.14 11.82 -11.94
C PRO A 53 7.78 11.85 -10.55
N ILE A 54 7.13 11.31 -9.51
CA ILE A 54 7.73 11.23 -8.17
C ILE A 54 9.00 10.36 -8.20
N ILE A 55 8.91 9.17 -8.81
CA ILE A 55 10.08 8.28 -8.96
C ILE A 55 11.17 9.00 -9.75
N TYR A 56 10.82 9.57 -10.90
CA TYR A 56 11.77 10.31 -11.74
C TYR A 56 12.49 11.42 -10.96
N ILE A 57 11.78 12.19 -10.15
CA ILE A 57 12.36 13.26 -9.32
C ILE A 57 13.35 12.69 -8.30
N ILE A 58 13.02 11.58 -7.64
CA ILE A 58 13.91 10.95 -6.63
C ILE A 58 15.27 10.60 -7.25
N PHE A 59 15.27 10.05 -8.47
CA PHE A 59 16.50 9.72 -9.19
C PHE A 59 17.19 10.97 -9.76
N LYS A 60 16.46 11.86 -10.43
CA LYS A 60 16.99 13.11 -11.02
C LYS A 60 17.70 13.98 -9.99
N THR A 61 17.15 14.09 -8.78
CA THR A 61 17.70 14.91 -7.69
C THR A 61 18.72 14.19 -6.83
N ASN A 62 19.04 12.93 -7.16
CA ASN A 62 19.95 12.07 -6.41
C ASN A 62 19.55 11.92 -4.93
N LEU A 63 18.25 11.94 -4.62
CA LEU A 63 17.74 11.69 -3.26
C LEU A 63 17.92 10.22 -2.86
N ILE A 64 18.01 9.32 -3.85
CA ILE A 64 18.20 7.88 -3.65
C ILE A 64 19.47 7.51 -2.87
N LYS A 65 20.45 8.42 -2.79
CA LYS A 65 21.64 8.25 -1.95
C LYS A 65 21.30 8.04 -0.46
N HIS A 66 20.20 8.63 0.00
CA HIS A 66 19.74 8.54 1.38
C HIS A 66 18.97 7.23 1.63
N ALA A 67 19.25 6.58 2.75
CA ALA A 67 18.71 5.27 3.10
C ALA A 67 17.17 5.20 3.06
N CYS A 68 16.50 6.21 3.61
CA CYS A 68 15.03 6.28 3.62
C CYS A 68 14.41 6.34 2.21
N TYR A 69 15.06 7.00 1.25
CA TYR A 69 14.52 7.09 -0.12
C TYR A 69 14.59 5.77 -0.86
N LYS A 70 15.49 4.86 -0.47
CA LYS A 70 15.54 3.49 -1.02
C LYS A 70 14.29 2.70 -0.63
N ILE A 71 13.87 2.80 0.64
CA ILE A 71 12.62 2.19 1.11
C ILE A 71 11.42 2.85 0.42
N ILE A 72 11.42 4.18 0.27
CA ILE A 72 10.34 4.90 -0.41
C ILE A 72 10.18 4.43 -1.86
N VAL A 73 11.25 4.22 -2.61
CA VAL A 73 11.15 3.70 -3.99
C VAL A 73 10.53 2.31 -4.02
N VAL A 74 10.95 1.40 -3.12
CA VAL A 74 10.35 0.06 -2.99
C VAL A 74 8.87 0.16 -2.64
N LEU A 75 8.51 1.05 -1.70
CA LEU A 75 7.13 1.31 -1.31
C LEU A 75 6.29 1.84 -2.48
N ILE A 76 6.82 2.78 -3.27
CA ILE A 76 6.13 3.29 -4.46
C ILE A 76 5.84 2.14 -5.44
N SER A 77 6.80 1.23 -5.68
CA SER A 77 6.56 0.08 -6.57
C SER A 77 5.45 -0.84 -6.03
N ILE A 78 5.40 -1.05 -4.73
CA ILE A 78 4.33 -1.83 -4.07
C ILE A 78 2.98 -1.11 -4.19
N ASP A 79 2.96 0.21 -3.93
CA ASP A 79 1.74 1.03 -3.99
C ASP A 79 1.19 1.12 -5.40
N MET A 80 2.02 1.22 -6.43
CA MET A 80 1.60 1.15 -7.84
C MET A 80 1.01 -0.23 -8.16
N SER A 81 1.68 -1.33 -7.77
CA SER A 81 1.14 -2.68 -7.97
C SER A 81 -0.21 -2.88 -7.26
N ALA A 82 -0.34 -2.40 -6.02
CA ALA A 82 -1.56 -2.49 -5.26
C ALA A 82 -2.66 -1.58 -5.80
N THR A 83 -2.34 -0.37 -6.27
CA THR A 83 -3.26 0.54 -6.96
C THR A 83 -3.77 -0.07 -8.26
N PHE A 84 -2.90 -0.73 -9.02
CA PHE A 84 -3.30 -1.48 -10.21
C PHE A 84 -4.34 -2.55 -9.85
N CYS A 85 -4.11 -3.33 -8.78
CA CYS A 85 -5.07 -4.34 -8.32
C CYS A 85 -6.39 -3.72 -7.81
N SER A 86 -6.30 -2.74 -6.90
CA SER A 86 -7.45 -2.14 -6.24
C SER A 86 -8.29 -1.28 -7.17
N CYS A 87 -7.72 -0.72 -8.22
CA CYS A 87 -8.40 0.25 -9.08
C CYS A 87 -8.51 -0.25 -10.53
N LEU A 88 -7.38 -0.60 -11.15
CA LEU A 88 -7.32 -0.88 -12.59
C LEU A 88 -7.73 -2.31 -12.95
N ILE A 89 -7.68 -3.25 -12.00
CA ILE A 89 -8.27 -4.59 -12.14
C ILE A 89 -9.66 -4.62 -11.51
N THR A 90 -9.79 -4.21 -10.24
CA THR A 90 -11.08 -4.28 -9.54
C THR A 90 -12.15 -3.39 -10.18
N GLY A 91 -11.78 -2.23 -10.73
CA GLY A 91 -12.70 -1.31 -11.40
C GLY A 91 -13.41 -1.93 -12.62
N PRO A 92 -12.69 -2.48 -13.61
CA PRO A 92 -13.30 -3.22 -14.72
C PRO A 92 -14.12 -4.42 -14.26
N LEU A 93 -13.63 -5.19 -13.28
CA LEU A 93 -14.38 -6.32 -12.73
C LEU A 93 -15.71 -5.87 -12.08
N LEU A 94 -15.76 -4.69 -11.45
CA LEU A 94 -16.99 -4.08 -10.96
C LEU A 94 -17.93 -3.63 -12.08
N ILE A 95 -17.39 -3.03 -13.16
CA ILE A 95 -18.19 -2.55 -14.29
C ILE A 95 -18.95 -3.71 -14.94
N ILE A 96 -18.25 -4.82 -15.22
CA ILE A 96 -18.84 -5.98 -15.87
C ILE A 96 -19.53 -6.93 -14.89
N GLY A 97 -19.40 -6.71 -13.57
CA GLY A 97 -20.00 -7.58 -12.56
C GLY A 97 -19.30 -8.94 -12.44
N SER A 98 -18.00 -9.02 -12.71
CA SER A 98 -17.29 -10.30 -12.80
C SER A 98 -17.32 -11.11 -11.50
N VAL A 99 -17.57 -12.41 -11.66
CA VAL A 99 -17.31 -13.44 -10.66
C VAL A 99 -16.12 -14.29 -11.08
N PHE A 100 -15.51 -15.01 -10.15
CA PHE A 100 -14.31 -15.83 -10.38
C PHE A 100 -14.40 -16.69 -11.65
N CYS A 101 -15.50 -17.42 -11.82
CA CYS A 101 -15.67 -18.40 -12.90
C CYS A 101 -15.82 -17.80 -14.32
N MET A 102 -16.01 -16.49 -14.46
CA MET A 102 -15.96 -15.86 -15.79
C MET A 102 -14.53 -15.81 -16.34
N TYR A 103 -13.55 -15.57 -15.46
CA TYR A 103 -12.13 -15.42 -15.83
C TYR A 103 -11.23 -16.06 -14.76
N PRO A 104 -11.27 -17.39 -14.57
CA PRO A 104 -10.68 -18.05 -13.40
C PRO A 104 -9.15 -17.85 -13.34
N THR A 105 -8.44 -18.10 -14.43
CA THR A 105 -6.98 -17.93 -14.48
C THR A 105 -6.55 -16.48 -14.25
N PHE A 106 -7.19 -15.52 -14.91
CA PHE A 106 -6.90 -14.10 -14.70
C PHE A 106 -7.16 -13.68 -13.24
N THR A 107 -8.34 -14.03 -12.70
CA THR A 107 -8.76 -13.64 -11.35
C THR A 107 -7.86 -14.25 -10.29
N TYR A 108 -7.50 -15.53 -10.43
CA TYR A 108 -6.61 -16.22 -9.49
C TYR A 108 -5.23 -15.55 -9.44
N LEU A 109 -4.63 -15.28 -10.59
CA LEU A 109 -3.30 -14.66 -10.70
C LEU A 109 -3.31 -13.21 -10.20
N ALA A 110 -4.32 -12.43 -10.61
CA ALA A 110 -4.50 -11.06 -10.14
C ALA A 110 -4.68 -10.99 -8.62
N GLY A 111 -5.44 -11.91 -8.04
CA GLY A 111 -5.61 -12.02 -6.60
C GLY A 111 -4.31 -12.38 -5.87
N GLY A 112 -3.42 -13.13 -6.51
CA GLY A 112 -2.13 -13.49 -5.95
C GLY A 112 -1.23 -12.26 -5.84
N ILE A 113 -1.22 -11.44 -6.89
CA ILE A 113 -0.52 -10.15 -6.90
C ILE A 113 -1.15 -9.21 -5.86
N ALA A 114 -2.48 -9.13 -5.80
CA ALA A 114 -3.18 -8.28 -4.83
C ALA A 114 -2.82 -8.65 -3.38
N LEU A 115 -2.81 -9.95 -3.05
CA LEU A 115 -2.46 -10.45 -1.73
C LEU A 115 -1.00 -10.18 -1.35
N VAL A 116 -0.07 -10.47 -2.28
CA VAL A 116 1.36 -10.22 -2.06
C VAL A 116 1.62 -8.73 -1.85
N SER A 117 1.09 -7.87 -2.72
CA SER A 117 1.25 -6.42 -2.62
C SER A 117 0.62 -5.87 -1.34
N TRP A 118 -0.53 -6.40 -0.90
CA TRP A 118 -1.13 -6.07 0.39
C TRP A 118 -0.21 -6.39 1.58
N CYS A 119 0.29 -7.62 1.65
CA CYS A 119 1.17 -8.06 2.73
C CYS A 119 2.51 -7.31 2.72
N MET A 120 3.09 -7.08 1.53
CA MET A 120 4.30 -6.26 1.37
C MET A 120 4.08 -4.81 1.80
N ALA A 121 2.92 -4.21 1.50
CA ALA A 121 2.59 -2.85 1.92
C ALA A 121 2.45 -2.75 3.46
N CYS A 122 1.84 -3.76 4.10
CA CYS A 122 1.78 -3.86 5.56
C CYS A 122 3.19 -3.93 6.17
N ALA A 123 4.04 -4.83 5.66
CA ALA A 123 5.42 -4.98 6.10
C ALA A 123 6.25 -3.71 5.89
N ALA A 124 6.08 -3.03 4.76
CA ALA A 124 6.75 -1.79 4.44
C ALA A 124 6.31 -0.64 5.35
N THR A 125 5.01 -0.54 5.65
CA THR A 125 4.46 0.47 6.56
C THR A 125 5.01 0.29 7.98
N VAL A 126 4.97 -0.94 8.51
CA VAL A 126 5.53 -1.27 9.83
C VAL A 126 7.01 -0.99 9.87
N SER A 127 7.76 -1.42 8.84
CA SER A 127 9.21 -1.18 8.75
C SER A 127 9.53 0.30 8.71
N LEU A 128 8.82 1.09 7.90
CA LEU A 128 9.05 2.53 7.81
C LEU A 128 8.79 3.21 9.16
N PHE A 129 7.70 2.86 9.84
CA PHE A 129 7.38 3.46 11.12
C PHE A 129 8.36 3.02 12.22
N ALA A 130 8.71 1.74 12.28
CA ALA A 130 9.74 1.22 13.17
C ALA A 130 11.07 1.94 12.95
N ASN A 131 11.46 2.18 11.70
CA ASN A 131 12.68 2.92 11.37
C ASN A 131 12.63 4.35 11.90
N ARG A 132 11.48 5.02 11.82
CA ARG A 132 11.31 6.34 12.42
C ARG A 132 11.41 6.32 13.94
N VAL A 133 10.77 5.36 14.59
CA VAL A 133 10.85 5.19 16.04
C VAL A 133 12.29 4.93 16.48
N ILE A 134 13.00 4.02 15.82
CA ILE A 134 14.40 3.69 16.13
C ILE A 134 15.33 4.89 15.88
N SER A 135 15.21 5.59 14.75
CA SER A 135 16.03 6.79 14.47
C SER A 135 15.83 7.90 15.52
N ILE A 136 14.61 8.04 16.07
CA ILE A 136 14.35 9.02 17.13
C ILE A 136 14.87 8.52 18.48
N ALA A 137 14.75 7.23 18.77
CA ALA A 137 15.21 6.62 20.03
C ALA A 137 16.72 6.66 20.16
N PHE A 138 17.43 6.38 19.07
CA PHE A 138 18.89 6.31 19.02
C PHE A 138 19.47 7.43 18.16
N ARG A 139 19.00 8.66 18.37
CA ARG A 139 19.38 9.83 17.56
C ARG A 139 20.88 10.06 17.48
N GLU A 140 21.62 9.74 18.55
CA GLU A 140 23.10 9.84 18.62
C GLU A 140 23.82 8.87 17.67
N TYR A 141 23.17 7.76 17.31
CA TYR A 141 23.73 6.71 16.45
C TYR A 141 23.02 6.62 15.10
N ALA A 142 22.22 7.64 14.73
CA ALA A 142 21.36 7.61 13.55
C ALA A 142 22.15 7.29 12.27
N ASP A 143 23.32 7.90 12.06
CA ASP A 143 24.13 7.69 10.86
C ASP A 143 24.63 6.24 10.71
N ALA A 144 24.90 5.54 11.83
CA ALA A 144 25.37 4.16 11.83
C ALA A 144 24.22 3.15 11.63
N ILE A 145 23.01 3.49 12.08
CA ILE A 145 21.85 2.59 12.11
C ILE A 145 20.99 2.73 10.86
N GLU A 146 20.72 3.95 10.39
CA GLU A 146 19.70 4.22 9.36
C GLU A 146 19.94 3.45 8.06
N LYS A 147 21.20 3.36 7.62
CA LYS A 147 21.54 2.62 6.40
C LYS A 147 21.28 1.13 6.58
N LYS A 148 21.77 0.51 7.65
CA LYS A 148 21.61 -0.93 7.92
C LYS A 148 20.14 -1.28 8.05
N LEU A 149 19.40 -0.45 8.79
CA LEU A 149 17.99 -0.63 9.06
C LEU A 149 17.15 -0.54 7.77
N ALA A 150 17.46 0.41 6.88
CA ALA A 150 16.80 0.50 5.59
C ALA A 150 16.99 -0.74 4.72
N TYR A 151 18.22 -1.26 4.63
CA TYR A 151 18.50 -2.48 3.85
C TYR A 151 17.86 -3.72 4.48
N SER A 152 17.85 -3.84 5.81
CA SER A 152 17.15 -4.95 6.48
C SER A 152 15.64 -4.88 6.26
N SER A 153 15.05 -3.67 6.28
CA SER A 153 13.63 -3.50 5.95
C SER A 153 13.32 -3.92 4.52
N ILE A 154 14.15 -3.52 3.55
CA ILE A 154 13.96 -3.90 2.14
C ILE A 154 14.05 -5.42 1.98
N ALA A 155 15.07 -6.05 2.57
CA ALA A 155 15.21 -7.50 2.54
C ALA A 155 14.00 -8.20 3.17
N PHE A 156 13.54 -7.73 4.33
CA PHE A 156 12.36 -8.26 4.99
C PHE A 156 11.10 -8.16 4.10
N ILE A 157 10.85 -7.01 3.48
CA ILE A 157 9.69 -6.79 2.62
C ILE A 157 9.67 -7.79 1.44
N PHE A 158 10.81 -7.97 0.75
CA PHE A 158 10.88 -8.88 -0.39
C PHE A 158 10.82 -10.36 0.02
N LEU A 159 11.53 -10.75 1.08
CA LEU A 159 11.48 -12.12 1.60
C LEU A 159 10.07 -12.47 2.08
N TYR A 160 9.39 -11.53 2.74
CA TYR A 160 8.01 -11.71 3.16
C TYR A 160 7.06 -11.80 1.98
N GLY A 161 7.19 -10.94 0.96
CA GLY A 161 6.42 -11.04 -0.27
C GLY A 161 6.60 -12.39 -0.98
N ALA A 162 7.83 -12.88 -1.09
CA ALA A 162 8.13 -14.19 -1.65
C ALA A 162 7.51 -15.33 -0.80
N PHE A 163 7.60 -15.23 0.52
CA PHE A 163 6.94 -16.18 1.43
C PHE A 163 5.43 -16.21 1.21
N ILE A 164 4.78 -15.03 1.13
CA ILE A 164 3.34 -14.95 0.88
C ILE A 164 2.99 -15.58 -0.46
N TYR A 165 3.73 -15.23 -1.52
CA TYR A 165 3.47 -15.76 -2.86
C TYR A 165 3.60 -17.28 -2.95
N ILE A 166 4.60 -17.87 -2.28
CA ILE A 166 4.87 -19.31 -2.35
C ILE A 166 3.95 -20.08 -1.40
N PHE A 167 3.79 -19.62 -0.16
CA PHE A 167 3.20 -20.44 0.90
C PHE A 167 1.72 -20.18 1.17
N THR A 168 1.13 -19.14 0.57
CA THR A 168 -0.25 -18.71 0.88
C THR A 168 -1.21 -19.01 -0.29
N PRO A 169 -2.43 -19.54 -0.03
CA PRO A 169 -3.46 -19.58 -1.06
C PRO A 169 -3.86 -18.16 -1.47
N THR A 170 -4.26 -18.00 -2.73
CA THR A 170 -4.65 -16.69 -3.28
C THR A 170 -6.03 -16.25 -2.78
N VAL A 171 -6.39 -15.02 -3.13
CA VAL A 171 -7.77 -14.51 -3.05
C VAL A 171 -8.39 -14.41 -4.44
N CYS A 172 -9.70 -14.46 -4.53
CA CYS A 172 -10.46 -14.42 -5.77
C CYS A 172 -11.52 -13.32 -5.68
N TYR A 173 -11.61 -12.51 -6.73
CA TYR A 173 -12.58 -11.43 -6.78
C TYR A 173 -13.99 -11.99 -7.01
N ASN A 174 -14.96 -11.42 -6.30
CA ASN A 174 -16.37 -11.66 -6.59
C ASN A 174 -17.15 -10.35 -6.50
N SER A 175 -17.83 -9.98 -7.59
CA SER A 175 -18.61 -8.75 -7.65
C SER A 175 -19.77 -8.71 -6.66
N VAL A 176 -20.37 -9.84 -6.27
CA VAL A 176 -21.48 -9.86 -5.31
C VAL A 176 -21.04 -9.27 -3.97
N ILE A 177 -19.83 -9.65 -3.52
CA ILE A 177 -19.22 -9.21 -2.25
C ILE A 177 -18.32 -7.97 -2.46
N MET A 178 -18.06 -7.55 -3.70
CA MET A 178 -17.20 -6.40 -4.04
C MET A 178 -15.79 -6.50 -3.41
N ALA A 179 -15.30 -7.72 -3.20
CA ALA A 179 -14.06 -7.97 -2.47
C ALA A 179 -13.30 -9.17 -3.04
N TRP A 180 -12.03 -9.23 -2.70
CA TRP A 180 -11.13 -10.35 -3.00
C TRP A 180 -11.12 -11.32 -1.82
N ILE A 181 -11.88 -12.39 -1.89
CA ILE A 181 -12.06 -13.34 -0.79
C ILE A 181 -11.35 -14.66 -1.09
N ALA A 182 -11.01 -15.43 -0.07
CA ALA A 182 -10.29 -16.68 -0.28
C ALA A 182 -11.17 -17.78 -0.92
N ASN A 183 -12.48 -17.74 -0.65
CA ASN A 183 -13.47 -18.62 -1.30
C ASN A 183 -13.80 -18.09 -2.72
N PRO A 184 -13.55 -18.87 -3.79
CA PRO A 184 -13.86 -18.46 -5.16
C PRO A 184 -15.36 -18.38 -5.46
N LEU A 185 -16.21 -18.95 -4.60
CA LEU A 185 -17.66 -19.09 -4.77
C LEU A 185 -18.02 -19.81 -6.08
N SER A 186 -17.23 -20.83 -6.41
CA SER A 186 -17.35 -21.59 -7.66
C SER A 186 -18.21 -22.84 -7.55
N GLU A 187 -18.40 -23.41 -6.37
CA GLU A 187 -19.10 -24.70 -6.22
C GLU A 187 -20.63 -24.54 -6.18
N GLU A 188 -21.32 -25.50 -6.81
CA GLU A 188 -22.78 -25.61 -6.77
C GLU A 188 -23.27 -26.00 -5.37
N PHE A 189 -22.59 -26.95 -4.73
CA PHE A 189 -22.87 -27.46 -3.40
C PHE A 189 -21.61 -27.37 -2.53
N PRO A 190 -21.42 -26.27 -1.77
CA PRO A 190 -20.27 -26.11 -0.89
C PRO A 190 -20.17 -27.25 0.13
N SER A 191 -18.97 -27.82 0.27
CA SER A 191 -18.65 -28.88 1.23
C SER A 191 -17.76 -28.35 2.37
N ALA A 192 -17.77 -29.04 3.51
CA ALA A 192 -16.92 -28.66 4.64
C ALA A 192 -15.42 -28.78 4.28
N GLU A 193 -15.07 -29.75 3.43
CA GLU A 193 -13.72 -29.96 2.92
C GLU A 193 -13.29 -28.79 2.01
N ALA A 194 -14.20 -28.29 1.18
CA ALA A 194 -13.93 -27.14 0.35
C ALA A 194 -13.79 -25.85 1.17
N ASP A 195 -14.66 -25.63 2.17
CA ASP A 195 -14.55 -24.49 3.07
C ASP A 195 -13.21 -24.48 3.82
N GLU A 196 -12.75 -25.63 4.29
CA GLU A 196 -11.42 -25.77 4.88
C GLU A 196 -10.32 -25.50 3.86
N ALA A 197 -10.49 -25.97 2.62
CA ALA A 197 -9.58 -25.62 1.54
C ALA A 197 -9.58 -24.10 1.28
N TYR A 198 -10.67 -23.37 1.35
CA TYR A 198 -10.62 -21.92 1.08
C TYR A 198 -9.99 -21.09 2.19
N ARG A 199 -9.71 -21.65 3.37
CA ARG A 199 -9.14 -20.88 4.47
C ARG A 199 -7.78 -20.27 4.12
N ASN A 200 -7.67 -18.97 4.41
CA ASN A 200 -6.42 -18.21 4.29
C ASN A 200 -6.00 -17.63 5.66
N PRO A 201 -5.54 -18.49 6.59
CA PRO A 201 -5.13 -18.03 7.92
C PRO A 201 -3.94 -17.07 7.85
N THR A 202 -3.07 -17.20 6.85
CA THR A 202 -1.90 -16.33 6.69
C THR A 202 -2.30 -14.88 6.46
N GLN A 203 -3.30 -14.61 5.61
CA GLN A 203 -3.81 -13.25 5.41
C GLN A 203 -4.40 -12.69 6.72
N ALA A 204 -5.18 -13.50 7.45
CA ALA A 204 -5.78 -13.08 8.71
C ALA A 204 -4.70 -12.77 9.78
N TRP A 205 -3.68 -13.62 9.89
CA TRP A 205 -2.54 -13.40 10.78
C TRP A 205 -1.71 -12.18 10.39
N ASN A 206 -1.46 -11.96 9.09
CA ASN A 206 -0.81 -10.74 8.61
C ASN A 206 -1.55 -9.49 9.12
N ASN A 207 -2.88 -9.48 8.98
CA ASN A 207 -3.71 -8.36 9.42
C ASN A 207 -3.65 -8.16 10.94
N TRP A 208 -3.72 -9.24 11.74
CA TRP A 208 -3.61 -9.14 13.20
C TRP A 208 -2.22 -8.67 13.65
N ILE A 209 -1.15 -9.22 13.08
CA ILE A 209 0.23 -8.84 13.36
C ILE A 209 0.45 -7.37 13.01
N PHE A 210 -0.08 -6.91 11.88
CA PHE A 210 -0.03 -5.51 11.48
C PHE A 210 -0.70 -4.61 12.52
N LEU A 211 -1.93 -4.93 12.93
CA LEU A 211 -2.69 -4.15 13.92
C LEU A 211 -1.93 -4.04 15.26
N VAL A 212 -1.42 -5.16 15.78
CA VAL A 212 -0.62 -5.19 17.01
C VAL A 212 0.65 -4.35 16.85
N SER A 213 1.38 -4.53 15.75
CA SER A 213 2.63 -3.82 15.48
C SER A 213 2.41 -2.30 15.45
N ILE A 214 1.40 -1.84 14.71
CA ILE A 214 1.10 -0.41 14.59
C ILE A 214 0.63 0.18 15.93
N PHE A 215 -0.21 -0.53 16.68
CA PHE A 215 -0.62 -0.10 18.03
C PHE A 215 0.57 0.06 18.98
N THR A 216 1.47 -0.93 19.00
CA THR A 216 2.70 -0.88 19.79
C THR A 216 3.60 0.27 19.36
N LEU A 217 3.85 0.43 18.06
CA LEU A 217 4.72 1.49 17.53
C LEU A 217 4.16 2.89 17.83
N PHE A 218 2.84 3.10 17.73
CA PHE A 218 2.22 4.38 18.10
C PHE A 218 2.35 4.66 19.60
N SER A 219 2.18 3.65 20.44
CA SER A 219 2.33 3.77 21.89
C SER A 219 3.76 4.14 22.27
N VAL A 220 4.75 3.45 21.71
CA VAL A 220 6.17 3.75 21.89
C VAL A 220 6.50 5.16 21.40
N TYR A 221 6.05 5.52 20.19
CA TYR A 221 6.26 6.85 19.62
C TYR A 221 5.69 7.96 20.51
N PHE A 222 4.46 7.78 21.02
CA PHE A 222 3.81 8.76 21.88
C PHE A 222 4.55 8.93 23.21
N CYS A 223 5.00 7.84 23.83
CA CYS A 223 5.82 7.87 25.04
C CYS A 223 7.15 8.61 24.80
N MET A 224 7.82 8.37 23.67
CA MET A 224 9.07 9.01 23.31
C MET A 224 8.90 10.51 23.03
N VAL A 225 7.89 10.89 22.25
CA VAL A 225 7.60 12.29 21.95
C VAL A 225 7.24 13.06 23.21
N LYS A 226 6.51 12.47 24.17
CA LYS A 226 6.25 13.11 25.47
C LYS A 226 7.54 13.41 26.23
N LYS A 227 8.49 12.47 26.28
CA LYS A 227 9.81 12.69 26.91
C LYS A 227 10.63 13.77 26.18
N LEU A 228 10.64 13.74 24.85
CA LEU A 228 11.39 14.70 24.02
C LEU A 228 10.75 16.10 23.98
N ALA A 229 9.43 16.19 24.11
CA ALA A 229 8.69 17.46 24.11
C ALA A 229 8.95 18.31 25.36
N GLN A 230 9.53 17.73 26.42
CA GLN A 230 10.08 18.49 27.55
C GLN A 230 11.33 19.30 27.16
N GLY A 231 11.95 19.03 25.99
CA GLY A 231 13.16 19.71 25.50
C GLY A 231 12.98 20.58 24.25
N GLN A 232 12.19 20.17 23.23
CA GLN A 232 11.84 21.01 22.06
C GLN A 232 10.84 20.28 21.13
N LYS A 233 9.73 20.91 20.75
CA LYS A 233 8.79 20.35 19.75
C LYS A 233 9.34 20.51 18.33
N SER A 234 9.89 19.44 17.77
CA SER A 234 10.33 19.43 16.36
C SER A 234 9.12 19.38 15.39
N LYS A 235 8.99 20.40 14.53
CA LYS A 235 8.00 20.43 13.42
C LYS A 235 8.10 19.19 12.51
N ALA A 236 9.31 18.64 12.34
CA ALA A 236 9.55 17.43 11.55
C ALA A 236 8.91 16.19 12.18
N SER A 237 8.97 16.06 13.51
CA SER A 237 8.33 14.95 14.24
C SER A 237 6.82 14.94 14.03
N ARG A 238 6.18 16.12 14.14
CA ARG A 238 4.74 16.26 13.90
C ARG A 238 4.35 15.90 12.46
N SER A 239 5.16 16.28 11.48
CA SER A 239 4.93 15.93 10.07
C SER A 239 4.94 14.42 9.85
N ILE A 240 5.95 13.72 10.39
CA ILE A 240 6.07 12.26 10.27
C ILE A 240 4.88 11.55 10.93
N PHE A 241 4.47 12.00 12.12
CA PHE A 241 3.30 11.41 12.81
C PHE A 241 2.04 11.48 11.96
N ILE A 242 1.75 12.65 11.37
CA ILE A 242 0.55 12.84 10.53
C ILE A 242 0.59 11.89 9.32
N GLN A 243 1.75 11.74 8.67
CA GLN A 243 1.91 10.85 7.52
C GLN A 243 1.62 9.39 7.89
N CYS A 244 2.26 8.90 8.96
CA CYS A 244 2.05 7.54 9.44
C CYS A 244 0.59 7.30 9.86
N SER A 245 -0.04 8.26 10.55
CA SER A 245 -1.44 8.13 10.98
C SER A 245 -2.42 8.02 9.82
N ILE A 246 -2.24 8.80 8.74
CA ILE A 246 -3.10 8.72 7.55
C ILE A 246 -3.01 7.35 6.90
N ILE A 247 -1.79 6.87 6.64
CA ILE A 247 -1.55 5.57 5.99
C ILE A 247 -2.08 4.43 6.88
N CYS A 248 -1.75 4.46 8.18
CA CYS A 248 -2.18 3.42 9.12
C CYS A 248 -3.69 3.36 9.32
N PHE A 249 -4.40 4.50 9.22
CA PHE A 249 -5.86 4.54 9.32
C PHE A 249 -6.50 3.69 8.22
N PHE A 250 -6.18 3.95 6.95
CA PHE A 250 -6.75 3.21 5.83
C PHE A 250 -6.37 1.72 5.90
N ASN A 251 -5.10 1.42 6.18
CA ASN A 251 -4.61 0.06 6.31
C ASN A 251 -5.35 -0.71 7.44
N THR A 252 -5.59 -0.05 8.58
CA THR A 252 -6.36 -0.62 9.71
C THR A 252 -7.81 -0.92 9.34
N CYS A 253 -8.49 0.02 8.65
CA CYS A 253 -9.87 -0.20 8.19
C CYS A 253 -9.97 -1.44 7.29
N ILE A 254 -9.04 -1.60 6.35
CA ILE A 254 -9.00 -2.75 5.44
C ILE A 254 -8.72 -4.03 6.21
N ALA A 255 -7.69 -4.05 7.06
CA ALA A 255 -7.32 -5.21 7.86
C ALA A 255 -8.48 -5.74 8.72
N LEU A 256 -9.21 -4.83 9.40
CA LEU A 256 -10.36 -5.18 10.22
C LEU A 256 -11.53 -5.72 9.40
N VAL A 257 -11.87 -5.06 8.30
CA VAL A 257 -12.99 -5.46 7.44
C VAL A 257 -12.71 -6.80 6.76
N TYR A 258 -11.52 -7.00 6.20
CA TYR A 258 -11.13 -8.28 5.60
C TYR A 258 -11.05 -9.42 6.62
N ASN A 259 -10.67 -9.14 7.86
CA ASN A 259 -10.76 -10.14 8.92
C ASN A 259 -12.21 -10.47 9.27
N ALA A 260 -13.08 -9.45 9.37
CA ALA A 260 -14.51 -9.65 9.64
C ALA A 260 -15.22 -10.46 8.54
N LEU A 261 -14.82 -10.30 7.28
CA LEU A 261 -15.35 -11.07 6.14
C LEU A 261 -15.19 -12.59 6.28
N ASN A 262 -14.26 -13.06 7.11
CA ASN A 262 -14.10 -14.50 7.37
C ASN A 262 -15.17 -15.07 8.32
N TYR A 263 -15.92 -14.20 9.01
CA TYR A 263 -16.85 -14.61 10.06
C TYR A 263 -18.29 -14.17 9.79
N ILE A 264 -18.47 -13.04 9.12
CA ILE A 264 -19.79 -12.44 8.88
C ILE A 264 -19.90 -11.88 7.47
N THR A 265 -21.11 -11.89 6.93
CA THR A 265 -21.45 -11.13 5.73
C THR A 265 -21.59 -9.66 6.08
N LEU A 266 -20.91 -8.80 5.34
CA LEU A 266 -20.92 -7.35 5.57
C LEU A 266 -21.91 -6.65 4.64
N SER A 267 -22.44 -5.52 5.11
CA SER A 267 -23.36 -4.72 4.30
C SER A 267 -22.65 -4.09 3.09
N PRO A 268 -23.36 -3.84 1.98
CA PRO A 268 -22.76 -3.21 0.80
C PRO A 268 -22.07 -1.88 1.10
N GLY A 269 -22.57 -1.08 2.05
CA GLY A 269 -21.94 0.17 2.45
C GLY A 269 -20.55 -0.01 3.06
N ILE A 270 -20.36 -1.03 3.90
CA ILE A 270 -19.05 -1.36 4.49
C ILE A 270 -18.07 -1.84 3.42
N LEU A 271 -18.57 -2.62 2.45
CA LEU A 271 -17.77 -3.14 1.34
C LEU A 271 -17.31 -2.03 0.38
N ILE A 272 -18.18 -1.08 0.07
CA ILE A 272 -17.80 0.13 -0.70
C ILE A 272 -16.77 0.94 0.08
N PHE A 273 -17.00 1.15 1.38
CA PHE A 273 -16.07 1.87 2.23
C PHE A 273 -14.68 1.23 2.24
N VAL A 274 -14.58 -0.09 2.42
CA VAL A 274 -13.27 -0.76 2.44
C VAL A 274 -12.59 -0.72 1.08
N GLN A 275 -13.33 -0.80 -0.01
CA GLN A 275 -12.78 -0.66 -1.36
C GLN A 275 -12.20 0.74 -1.57
N CYS A 276 -12.89 1.79 -1.11
CA CYS A 276 -12.37 3.14 -1.09
C CYS A 276 -11.15 3.28 -0.19
N CYS A 277 -11.15 2.68 1.01
CA CYS A 277 -9.98 2.65 1.89
C CYS A 277 -8.78 2.00 1.21
N TRP A 278 -8.98 0.91 0.47
CA TRP A 278 -7.90 0.22 -0.23
C TRP A 278 -7.28 1.08 -1.32
N ALA A 279 -8.10 1.70 -2.17
CA ALA A 279 -7.63 2.67 -3.16
C ALA A 279 -6.89 3.85 -2.49
N MET A 280 -7.45 4.41 -1.42
CA MET A 280 -6.85 5.55 -0.70
C MET A 280 -5.57 5.18 0.06
N ASN A 281 -5.45 3.95 0.56
CA ASN A 281 -4.26 3.47 1.26
C ASN A 281 -3.02 3.60 0.38
N HIS A 282 -3.13 3.18 -0.87
CA HIS A 282 -2.02 3.21 -1.84
C HIS A 282 -1.90 4.54 -2.59
N ALA A 283 -2.93 5.38 -2.58
CA ALA A 283 -2.86 6.75 -3.10
C ALA A 283 -2.25 7.76 -2.10
N SER A 284 -2.45 7.55 -0.80
CA SER A 284 -2.05 8.49 0.25
C SER A 284 -0.55 8.81 0.24
N PRO A 285 0.38 7.85 0.03
CA PRO A 285 1.81 8.15 -0.06
C PRO A 285 2.15 9.13 -1.19
N ALA A 286 1.55 8.99 -2.38
CA ALA A 286 1.73 9.94 -3.49
C ALA A 286 1.35 11.37 -3.06
N PHE A 287 0.19 11.55 -2.45
CA PHE A 287 -0.25 12.85 -1.96
C PHE A 287 0.65 13.39 -0.84
N ILE A 288 1.12 12.54 0.07
CA ILE A 288 2.06 12.89 1.12
C ILE A 288 3.38 13.38 0.52
N TYR A 289 3.95 12.69 -0.46
CA TYR A 289 5.17 13.13 -1.14
C TYR A 289 4.98 14.47 -1.85
N MET A 290 3.81 14.67 -2.45
CA MET A 290 3.47 15.90 -3.16
C MET A 290 3.21 17.11 -2.27
N THR A 291 2.78 16.90 -1.02
CA THR A 291 2.38 17.99 -0.12
C THR A 291 3.40 18.25 0.98
N MET A 292 3.95 17.19 1.56
CA MET A 292 4.76 17.21 2.78
C MET A 292 6.26 16.98 2.55
N ASN A 293 6.68 16.51 1.37
CA ASN A 293 8.10 16.42 1.01
C ASN A 293 8.52 17.66 0.19
N HIS A 294 9.25 18.57 0.83
CA HIS A 294 9.60 19.86 0.23
C HIS A 294 10.36 19.73 -1.10
N THR A 295 11.32 18.81 -1.18
CA THR A 295 12.13 18.62 -2.39
C THR A 295 11.29 18.04 -3.52
N ILE A 296 10.54 16.96 -3.26
CA ILE A 296 9.67 16.34 -4.29
C ILE A 296 8.63 17.36 -4.77
N ARG A 297 7.92 18.02 -3.85
CA ARG A 297 6.92 19.04 -4.17
C ARG A 297 7.48 20.16 -5.06
N ARG A 298 8.66 20.68 -4.72
CA ARG A 298 9.28 21.77 -5.48
C ARG A 298 9.63 21.33 -6.90
N GLU A 299 10.27 20.16 -7.04
CA GLU A 299 10.69 19.67 -8.36
C GLU A 299 9.51 19.18 -9.20
N TYR A 300 8.46 18.65 -8.58
CA TYR A 300 7.23 18.28 -9.29
C TYR A 300 6.54 19.51 -9.86
N LYS A 301 6.43 20.60 -9.08
CA LYS A 301 5.84 21.85 -9.60
C LYS A 301 6.61 22.40 -10.80
N LYS A 302 7.94 22.30 -10.79
CA LYS A 302 8.78 22.67 -11.93
C LYS A 302 8.53 21.75 -13.14
N LEU A 303 8.46 20.45 -12.91
CA LEU A 303 8.32 19.44 -13.96
C LEU A 303 6.95 19.50 -14.66
N VAL A 304 5.87 19.60 -13.87
CA VAL A 304 4.49 19.47 -14.38
C VAL A 304 3.89 20.83 -14.76
N PHE A 305 4.20 21.89 -14.02
CA PHE A 305 3.60 23.21 -14.24
C PHE A 305 4.58 24.23 -14.84
N GLY A 306 5.82 23.84 -15.14
CA GLY A 306 6.82 24.75 -15.72
C GLY A 306 7.21 25.92 -14.81
N VAL A 307 6.88 25.88 -13.52
CA VAL A 307 7.13 26.99 -12.59
C VAL A 307 8.62 27.05 -12.27
N LEU A 308 9.37 27.86 -13.01
CA LEU A 308 10.72 28.30 -12.65
C LEU A 308 10.63 29.07 -11.33
N SER A 309 10.99 28.42 -10.21
CA SER A 309 11.16 29.13 -8.94
C SER A 309 12.19 30.23 -9.16
N GLN A 310 11.83 31.48 -8.85
CA GLN A 310 12.78 32.59 -8.77
C GLN A 310 13.99 32.13 -7.95
N LYS A 311 15.20 32.32 -8.51
CA LYS A 311 16.44 32.23 -7.76
C LYS A 311 16.26 33.14 -6.54
N VAL A 312 16.26 32.57 -5.35
CA VAL A 312 16.54 33.37 -4.15
C VAL A 312 18.02 33.72 -4.31
N GLU A 313 18.30 34.96 -4.71
CA GLU A 313 19.65 35.50 -4.62
C GLU A 313 20.04 35.51 -3.15
N ASP A 314 21.05 34.71 -2.80
CA ASP A 314 21.72 34.79 -1.52
C ASP A 314 22.32 36.20 -1.40
N THR A 315 21.58 37.11 -0.78
CA THR A 315 22.07 38.44 -0.41
C THR A 315 23.01 38.28 0.78
N SER A 316 24.21 37.75 0.54
CA SER A 316 25.25 37.65 1.55
C SER A 316 26.64 37.78 0.95
N THR A 317 26.89 38.91 0.26
CA THR A 317 28.26 39.46 0.21
C THR A 317 28.25 40.97 -0.05
N ALA A 318 29.14 41.67 0.65
CA ALA A 318 29.57 43.07 0.48
C ALA A 318 28.76 44.18 1.21
N LYS A 319 28.92 44.24 2.55
CA LYS A 319 29.24 45.51 3.22
C LYS A 319 30.60 45.36 3.90
N VAL A 320 31.68 45.53 3.14
CA VAL A 320 32.97 45.92 3.68
C VAL A 320 32.95 47.44 3.72
N THR A 321 32.63 48.00 4.88
CA THR A 321 32.80 49.43 5.14
C THR A 321 34.26 49.66 5.50
N THR A 322 35.03 50.14 4.53
CA THR A 322 36.36 50.69 4.74
C THR A 322 36.24 51.97 5.57
N SER A 323 36.60 51.87 6.85
CA SER A 323 36.94 53.02 7.70
C SER A 323 38.43 53.29 7.54
N GLN A 324 38.77 54.29 6.72
CA GLN A 324 40.07 54.96 6.78
C GLN A 324 39.87 56.33 7.45
N SER A 325 40.46 56.53 8.62
CA SER A 325 40.84 57.83 9.18
C SER A 325 42.34 57.75 9.50
N ARG A 326 43.21 58.50 8.80
CA ARG A 326 43.89 59.72 9.31
C ARG A 326 44.35 59.52 10.76
N ILE A 327 45.64 59.52 11.08
CA ILE A 327 46.70 60.50 10.81
C ILE A 327 48.05 59.78 10.71
#